data_AF-A0A7S3DFL4-F1
#
_entry.id   AF-A0A7S3DFL4-F1
#
_cell.length_a   1.000
_cell.length_b   1.000
_cell.length_c   1.000
_cell.angle_alpha   90.00
_cell.angle_beta   90.00
_cell.angle_gamma   90.00
#
_symmetry.space_group_name_H-M   'P 1'
#
loop_
_entity.id
_entity.type
_entity.pdbx_description
1 polymer ?
#
loop_
_entity_poly.entity_id
_entity_poly.type
_entity_poly.pdbx_seq_one_letter_code
_entity_poly.pdbx_strand_id
1 'polypeptide(L)'
;DDEKRAFVLSQEFKNLHEIAERSPQPPAVRDFVTLSQGGGGVDEEAWTMLEDLRKRVFSSVPHTNVQSYTLDWLDDNRGVTEEAHTDYMYEAGADLYAGLKMSILKTIEGRPLPTPHEREVLHHSSVCHSYASTFRARDDLVDAVLAYCSDMSTSTSTPTPLVVWGQTGAGKTSLAAKVAYEMGSSEGRQHLAGSATLIRFCGTTPDSTSARRLLHSLCVQL
;
A
#
# COMPACT_ATOMS: atom_id res chain seq x y z
N ASP A 1 0.83 13.24 -10.31
CA ASP A 1 0.35 12.11 -11.14
C ASP A 1 0.50 10.79 -10.41
N ASP A 2 -0.56 10.41 -9.70
CA ASP A 2 -0.70 9.06 -9.16
C ASP A 2 -0.91 8.11 -10.34
N GLU A 3 0.19 7.55 -10.83
CA GLU A 3 0.18 6.47 -11.81
C GLU A 3 -0.52 5.28 -11.16
N LYS A 4 -1.84 5.15 -11.39
CA LYS A 4 -2.67 4.11 -10.77
C LYS A 4 -2.09 2.74 -11.11
N ARG A 5 -1.56 2.07 -10.08
CA ARG A 5 -0.86 0.77 -10.14
C ARG A 5 -1.82 -0.41 -10.18
N ALA A 6 -3.01 -0.21 -10.73
CA ALA A 6 -3.99 -1.27 -10.86
C ALA A 6 -3.75 -2.00 -12.19
N PHE A 7 -3.97 -3.30 -12.17
CA PHE A 7 -3.98 -4.16 -13.34
C PHE A 7 -5.32 -4.89 -13.36
N VAL A 8 -5.95 -4.98 -14.53
CA VAL A 8 -7.28 -5.55 -14.70
C VAL A 8 -7.21 -6.63 -15.75
N LEU A 9 -7.62 -7.84 -15.35
CA LEU A 9 -7.89 -8.96 -16.25
C LEU A 9 -9.41 -9.06 -16.38
N SER A 10 -9.94 -8.79 -17.57
CA SER A 10 -11.37 -8.88 -17.88
C SER A 10 -11.62 -10.16 -18.67
N GLN A 11 -12.48 -11.03 -18.15
CA GLN A 11 -13.05 -12.12 -18.94
C GLN A 11 -14.41 -11.67 -19.49
N GLU A 12 -14.63 -11.89 -20.78
CA GLU A 12 -15.85 -11.54 -21.48
C GLU A 12 -16.37 -12.73 -22.28
N PHE A 13 -17.69 -12.94 -22.26
CA PHE A 13 -18.33 -14.01 -23.00
C PHE A 13 -19.14 -13.39 -24.16
N LYS A 14 -18.82 -13.73 -25.42
CA LYS A 14 -19.43 -13.05 -26.59
C LYS A 14 -20.94 -13.17 -26.64
N ASN A 15 -21.45 -14.34 -26.28
CA ASN A 15 -22.82 -14.77 -26.51
C ASN A 15 -23.61 -14.99 -25.21
N LEU A 16 -23.07 -14.57 -24.06
CA LEU A 16 -23.70 -14.84 -22.76
C LEU A 16 -25.06 -14.14 -22.62
N HIS A 17 -25.20 -12.90 -23.11
CA HIS A 17 -26.48 -12.18 -23.08
C HIS A 17 -27.55 -12.91 -23.89
N GLU A 18 -27.22 -13.27 -25.14
CA GLU A 18 -28.11 -14.00 -26.04
C GLU A 18 -28.52 -15.37 -25.47
N ILE A 19 -27.60 -16.04 -24.76
CA ILE A 19 -27.88 -17.33 -24.12
C ILE A 19 -28.77 -17.15 -22.88
N ALA A 20 -28.54 -16.10 -22.10
CA ALA A 20 -29.33 -15.79 -20.90
C ALA A 20 -30.77 -15.38 -21.21
N GLU A 21 -31.05 -14.88 -22.41
CA GLU A 21 -32.40 -14.60 -22.91
C GLU A 21 -33.17 -15.86 -23.37
N ARG A 22 -32.51 -17.00 -23.58
CA ARG A 22 -33.17 -18.22 -24.04
C ARG A 22 -34.13 -18.77 -22.99
N SER A 23 -35.22 -19.40 -23.43
CA SER A 23 -36.14 -20.12 -22.55
C SER A 23 -36.29 -21.58 -23.00
N PRO A 24 -35.95 -22.57 -22.15
CA PRO A 24 -35.39 -22.44 -20.80
C PRO A 24 -33.92 -21.97 -20.80
N GLN A 25 -33.51 -21.17 -19.80
CA GLN A 25 -32.09 -20.79 -19.67
C GLN A 25 -31.26 -22.00 -19.23
N PRO A 26 -30.02 -22.12 -19.74
CA PRO A 26 -29.12 -23.15 -19.24
C PRO A 26 -28.75 -22.91 -17.77
N PRO A 27 -28.64 -23.96 -16.92
CA PRO A 27 -28.48 -23.80 -15.47
C PRO A 27 -27.25 -22.99 -15.07
N ALA A 28 -26.12 -23.21 -15.75
CA ALA A 28 -24.83 -22.60 -15.44
C ALA A 28 -24.80 -21.08 -15.70
N VAL A 29 -25.71 -20.55 -16.53
CA VAL A 29 -25.77 -19.11 -16.86
C VAL A 29 -26.19 -18.26 -15.67
N ARG A 30 -26.93 -18.85 -14.72
CA ARG A 30 -27.42 -18.17 -13.50
C ARG A 30 -26.32 -17.70 -12.58
N ASP A 31 -25.13 -18.32 -12.67
CA ASP A 31 -23.97 -17.94 -11.88
C ASP A 31 -23.25 -16.71 -12.47
N PHE A 32 -23.56 -16.33 -13.71
CA PHE A 32 -22.89 -15.26 -14.44
C PHE A 32 -23.81 -14.08 -14.80
N VAL A 33 -25.13 -14.28 -14.78
CA VAL A 33 -26.12 -13.25 -15.17
C VAL A 33 -27.25 -13.17 -14.15
N THR A 34 -27.58 -11.95 -13.71
CA THR A 34 -28.76 -11.67 -12.89
C THR A 34 -30.03 -11.84 -13.72
N LEU A 35 -30.92 -12.73 -13.29
CA LEU A 35 -32.21 -12.96 -13.95
C LEU A 35 -33.35 -12.18 -13.27
N SER A 36 -34.33 -11.74 -14.06
CA SER A 36 -35.51 -11.02 -13.56
C SER A 36 -36.36 -11.85 -12.60
N GLN A 37 -37.08 -11.18 -11.69
CA GLN A 37 -38.00 -11.81 -10.74
C GLN A 37 -39.15 -12.49 -11.50
N GLY A 38 -39.00 -13.79 -11.77
CA GLY A 38 -39.92 -14.58 -12.59
C GLY A 38 -39.23 -15.59 -13.52
N GLY A 39 -37.89 -15.53 -13.65
CA GLY A 39 -37.11 -16.48 -14.46
C GLY A 39 -37.30 -16.34 -15.97
N GLY A 40 -37.87 -15.22 -16.43
CA GLY A 40 -38.25 -14.98 -17.82
C GLY A 40 -37.16 -14.39 -18.72
N GLY A 41 -35.98 -14.07 -18.18
CA GLY A 41 -34.89 -13.43 -18.95
C GLY A 41 -33.95 -12.62 -18.05
N VAL A 42 -33.00 -11.92 -18.69
CA VAL A 42 -32.00 -11.07 -18.04
C VAL A 42 -32.67 -9.88 -17.33
N ASP A 43 -32.15 -9.52 -16.16
CA ASP A 43 -32.48 -8.26 -15.51
C ASP A 43 -31.69 -7.12 -16.19
N GLU A 44 -32.38 -6.39 -17.08
CA GLU A 44 -31.80 -5.30 -17.87
C GLU A 44 -31.27 -4.14 -17.01
N GLU A 45 -31.89 -3.86 -15.86
CA GLU A 45 -31.42 -2.81 -14.95
C GLU A 45 -30.08 -3.22 -14.32
N ALA A 46 -30.01 -4.44 -13.80
CA ALA A 46 -28.78 -4.99 -13.23
C ALA A 46 -27.66 -5.10 -14.29
N TRP A 47 -28.01 -5.50 -15.52
CA TRP A 47 -27.05 -5.58 -16.63
C TRP A 47 -26.47 -4.20 -16.98
N THR A 48 -27.33 -3.19 -17.12
CA THR A 48 -26.91 -1.81 -17.42
C THR A 48 -25.98 -1.27 -16.33
N MET A 49 -26.33 -1.48 -15.05
CA MET A 49 -25.49 -1.06 -13.92
C MET A 49 -24.12 -1.74 -13.91
N LEU A 50 -24.06 -3.02 -14.27
CA LEU A 50 -22.82 -3.78 -14.35
C LEU A 50 -21.91 -3.26 -15.48
N GLU A 51 -22.48 -2.97 -16.64
CA GLU A 51 -21.75 -2.42 -17.78
C GLU A 51 -21.19 -1.02 -17.48
N ASP A 52 -21.99 -0.18 -16.81
CA ASP A 52 -21.53 1.15 -16.36
C ASP A 52 -20.41 1.03 -15.32
N LEU A 53 -20.49 0.07 -14.40
CA LEU A 53 -19.41 -0.21 -13.46
C LEU A 53 -18.13 -0.68 -14.17
N ARG A 54 -18.22 -1.60 -15.14
CA ARG A 54 -17.08 -2.06 -15.95
C ARG A 54 -16.40 -0.89 -16.66
N LYS A 55 -17.17 -0.03 -17.33
CA LYS A 55 -16.66 1.18 -17.99
C LYS A 55 -15.93 2.12 -17.03
N ARG A 56 -16.49 2.33 -15.83
CA ARG A 56 -15.85 3.14 -14.78
C ARG A 56 -14.55 2.53 -14.27
N VAL A 57 -14.51 1.21 -14.08
CA VAL A 57 -13.30 0.51 -13.66
C VAL A 57 -12.23 0.60 -14.76
N PHE A 58 -12.56 0.30 -16.01
CA PHE A 58 -11.59 0.31 -17.10
C PHE A 58 -11.09 1.73 -17.42
N SER A 59 -11.95 2.75 -17.36
CA SER A 59 -11.52 4.16 -17.50
C SER A 59 -10.72 4.67 -16.32
N SER A 60 -10.81 4.00 -15.16
CA SER A 60 -10.02 4.37 -13.99
C SER A 60 -8.60 3.83 -14.03
N VAL A 61 -8.25 2.92 -14.94
CA VAL A 61 -6.95 2.25 -15.04
C VAL A 61 -6.30 2.60 -16.39
N PRO A 62 -4.96 2.77 -16.49
CA PRO A 62 -4.31 2.95 -17.77
C PRO A 62 -4.61 1.80 -18.73
N HIS A 63 -4.91 2.11 -20.00
CA HIS A 63 -5.25 1.07 -21.00
C HIS A 63 -4.17 0.01 -21.17
N THR A 64 -2.90 0.34 -20.93
CA THR A 64 -1.77 -0.62 -20.95
C THR A 64 -1.87 -1.71 -19.88
N ASN A 65 -2.68 -1.50 -18.85
CA ASN A 65 -2.85 -2.39 -17.71
C ASN A 65 -4.21 -3.11 -17.73
N VAL A 66 -4.97 -3.00 -18.82
CA VAL A 66 -6.23 -3.71 -19.01
C VAL A 66 -6.01 -4.78 -20.07
N GLN A 67 -6.19 -6.04 -19.70
CA GLN A 67 -6.22 -7.16 -20.63
C GLN A 67 -7.61 -7.76 -20.65
N SER A 68 -8.16 -7.96 -21.85
CA SER A 68 -9.49 -8.52 -22.05
C SER A 68 -9.37 -9.83 -22.82
N TYR A 69 -10.02 -10.87 -22.30
CA TYR A 69 -10.04 -12.20 -22.88
C TYR A 69 -11.48 -12.55 -23.23
N THR A 70 -11.71 -12.83 -24.50
CA THR A 70 -13.06 -13.09 -25.00
C THR A 70 -13.24 -14.58 -25.27
N LEU A 71 -14.20 -15.19 -24.59
CA LEU A 71 -14.53 -16.60 -24.70
C LEU A 71 -15.93 -16.79 -25.29
N ASP A 72 -16.14 -17.93 -25.93
CA ASP A 72 -17.45 -18.33 -26.41
C ASP A 72 -18.06 -19.33 -25.43
N TRP A 73 -19.32 -19.10 -25.05
CA TRP A 73 -20.10 -20.02 -24.24
C TRP A 73 -20.72 -21.06 -25.19
N LEU A 74 -20.18 -22.28 -25.18
CA LEU A 74 -20.44 -23.29 -26.22
C LEU A 74 -21.30 -24.47 -25.70
N ASP A 75 -21.21 -24.78 -24.41
CA ASP A 75 -21.94 -25.88 -23.79
C ASP A 75 -23.06 -25.30 -22.90
N ASP A 76 -24.32 -25.55 -23.24
CA ASP A 76 -25.47 -25.11 -22.44
C ASP A 76 -25.42 -25.71 -21.01
N ASN A 77 -24.84 -26.89 -20.81
CA ASN A 77 -24.73 -27.50 -19.48
C ASN A 77 -23.43 -27.18 -18.73
N ARG A 78 -22.32 -26.90 -19.43
CA ARG A 78 -20.99 -26.73 -18.81
C ARG A 78 -20.32 -25.38 -19.05
N GLY A 79 -20.86 -24.55 -19.95
CA GLY A 79 -20.32 -23.23 -20.28
C GLY A 79 -19.21 -23.27 -21.33
N VAL A 80 -18.02 -22.81 -20.94
CA VAL A 80 -16.83 -22.80 -21.81
C VAL A 80 -16.23 -24.20 -21.87
N THR A 81 -15.62 -24.56 -23.02
CA THR A 81 -14.90 -25.82 -23.15
C THR A 81 -13.65 -25.84 -22.27
N GLU A 82 -13.26 -27.03 -21.78
CA GLU A 82 -12.06 -27.19 -20.95
C GLU A 82 -10.79 -26.73 -21.68
N GLU A 83 -10.70 -26.99 -22.99
CA GLU A 83 -9.60 -26.55 -23.84
C GLU A 83 -9.52 -25.01 -23.91
N ALA A 84 -10.62 -24.34 -24.28
CA ALA A 84 -10.64 -22.87 -24.38
C ALA A 84 -10.42 -22.18 -23.03
N HIS A 85 -10.92 -22.79 -21.93
CA HIS A 85 -10.67 -22.27 -20.59
C HIS A 85 -9.20 -22.44 -20.17
N THR A 86 -8.59 -23.58 -20.52
CA THR A 86 -7.17 -23.85 -20.23
C THR A 86 -6.28 -22.85 -20.96
N ASP A 87 -6.52 -22.64 -22.25
CA ASP A 87 -5.77 -21.67 -23.06
C ASP A 87 -5.87 -20.25 -22.49
N TYR A 88 -7.09 -19.82 -22.14
CA TYR A 88 -7.34 -18.54 -21.46
C TYR A 88 -6.54 -18.41 -20.16
N MET A 89 -6.57 -19.43 -19.29
CA MET A 89 -5.89 -19.38 -18.00
C MET A 89 -4.37 -19.28 -18.16
N TYR A 90 -3.81 -19.94 -19.17
CA TYR A 90 -2.39 -19.82 -19.48
C TYR A 90 -2.02 -18.42 -19.99
N GLU A 91 -2.80 -17.88 -20.92
CA GLU A 91 -2.58 -16.54 -21.47
C GLU A 91 -2.71 -15.46 -20.38
N ALA A 92 -3.82 -15.49 -19.63
CA ALA A 92 -4.07 -14.56 -18.53
C ALA A 92 -3.00 -14.64 -17.43
N GLY A 93 -2.52 -15.84 -17.11
CA GLY A 93 -1.44 -16.05 -16.17
C GLY A 93 -0.10 -15.48 -16.66
N ALA A 94 0.23 -15.69 -17.94
CA ALA A 94 1.44 -15.17 -18.55
C ALA A 94 1.45 -13.63 -18.59
N ASP A 95 0.33 -13.02 -18.98
CA ASP A 95 0.18 -11.57 -19.04
C ASP A 95 0.22 -10.93 -17.65
N LEU A 96 -0.42 -11.55 -16.66
CA LEU A 96 -0.33 -11.11 -15.27
C LEU A 96 1.13 -11.14 -14.77
N TYR A 97 1.84 -12.23 -15.03
CA TYR A 97 3.24 -12.36 -14.64
C TYR A 97 4.11 -11.29 -15.32
N ALA A 98 3.95 -11.11 -16.63
CA ALA A 98 4.68 -10.11 -17.39
C ALA A 98 4.37 -8.69 -16.91
N GLY A 99 3.09 -8.38 -16.67
CA GLY A 99 2.63 -7.09 -16.16
C GLY A 99 3.20 -6.76 -14.78
N LEU A 100 3.12 -7.71 -13.84
CA LEU A 100 3.70 -7.54 -12.50
C LEU A 100 5.21 -7.39 -12.54
N LYS A 101 5.91 -8.21 -13.32
CA LYS A 101 7.36 -8.12 -13.51
C LYS A 101 7.75 -6.74 -14.04
N MET A 102 7.08 -6.26 -15.08
CA MET A 102 7.34 -4.94 -15.66
C MET A 102 7.03 -3.81 -14.68
N SER A 103 5.95 -3.91 -13.90
CA SER A 103 5.60 -2.93 -12.87
C SER A 103 6.69 -2.84 -11.78
N ILE A 104 7.20 -3.98 -11.32
CA ILE A 104 8.30 -4.05 -10.36
C ILE A 104 9.57 -3.46 -10.97
N LEU A 105 9.94 -3.87 -12.17
CA LEU A 105 11.14 -3.37 -12.85
C LEU A 105 11.08 -1.86 -13.08
N LYS A 106 9.95 -1.33 -13.57
CA LYS A 106 9.75 0.11 -13.74
C LYS A 106 9.86 0.87 -12.41
N THR A 107 9.35 0.29 -11.32
CA THR A 107 9.48 0.87 -9.98
C THR A 107 10.95 0.93 -9.53
N ILE A 108 11.75 -0.06 -9.90
CA ILE A 108 13.18 -0.12 -9.60
C ILE A 108 13.99 0.80 -10.54
N GLU A 109 13.70 0.83 -11.84
CA GLU A 109 14.40 1.67 -12.82
C GLU A 109 14.22 3.16 -12.55
N GLY A 110 13.06 3.57 -12.03
CA GLY A 110 12.78 4.95 -11.67
C GLY A 110 13.41 5.43 -10.35
N ARG A 111 14.04 4.54 -9.57
CA ARG A 111 14.62 4.90 -8.25
C ARG A 111 15.92 4.15 -8.00
N PRO A 112 17.07 4.83 -7.84
CA PRO A 112 18.29 4.16 -7.40
C PRO A 112 18.02 3.42 -6.09
N LEU A 113 18.57 2.21 -5.96
CA LEU A 113 18.50 1.50 -4.69
C LEU A 113 19.16 2.38 -3.60
N PRO A 114 18.53 2.49 -2.43
CA PRO A 114 19.10 3.28 -1.35
C PRO A 114 20.49 2.73 -0.99
N THR A 115 21.45 3.63 -0.85
CA THR A 115 22.79 3.36 -0.35
C THR A 115 22.71 2.68 1.03
N PRO A 116 23.79 2.02 1.49
CA PRO A 116 23.80 1.42 2.84
C PRO A 116 23.37 2.39 3.95
N HIS A 117 23.81 3.64 3.89
CA HIS A 117 23.46 4.66 4.89
C HIS A 117 22.00 5.12 4.75
N GLU A 118 21.47 5.29 3.54
CA GLU A 118 20.05 5.60 3.35
C GLU A 118 19.16 4.46 3.86
N ARG A 119 19.54 3.19 3.64
CA ARG A 119 18.83 2.04 4.20
C ARG A 119 18.82 2.05 5.72
N GLU A 120 19.92 2.43 6.34
CA GLU A 120 20.01 2.60 7.80
C GLU A 120 19.02 3.67 8.29
N VAL A 121 18.99 4.84 7.65
CA VAL A 121 18.04 5.92 7.99
C VAL A 121 16.58 5.48 7.80
N LEU A 122 16.28 4.80 6.69
CA LEU A 122 14.94 4.29 6.40
C LEU A 122 14.51 3.23 7.42
N HIS A 123 15.42 2.36 7.85
CA HIS A 123 15.14 1.37 8.88
C HIS A 123 14.76 2.05 10.21
N HIS A 124 15.56 3.00 10.69
CA HIS A 124 15.25 3.70 11.95
C HIS A 124 13.96 4.52 11.85
N SER A 125 13.68 5.13 10.69
CA SER A 125 12.41 5.81 10.43
C SER A 125 11.22 4.85 10.47
N SER A 126 11.36 3.66 9.88
CA SER A 126 10.33 2.61 9.88
C SER A 126 10.06 2.09 11.30
N VAL A 127 11.11 1.81 12.08
CA VAL A 127 11.00 1.42 13.49
C VAL A 127 10.31 2.51 14.31
N CYS A 128 10.69 3.78 14.09
CA CYS A 128 10.05 4.92 14.72
C CYS A 128 8.55 4.95 14.43
N HIS A 129 8.18 4.81 13.16
CA HIS A 129 6.79 4.79 12.75
C HIS A 129 6.00 3.64 13.40
N SER A 130 6.58 2.44 13.47
CA SER A 130 5.94 1.28 14.12
C SER A 130 5.65 1.53 15.60
N TYR A 131 6.58 2.16 16.33
CA TYR A 131 6.36 2.49 17.74
C TYR A 131 5.38 3.65 17.92
N ALA A 132 5.46 4.68 17.07
CA ALA A 132 4.59 5.85 17.14
C ALA A 132 3.13 5.51 16.79
N SER A 133 2.90 4.63 15.80
CA SER A 133 1.54 4.25 15.35
C SER A 133 0.77 3.43 16.38
N THR A 134 1.48 2.71 17.25
CA THR A 134 0.89 1.91 18.34
C THR A 134 0.86 2.64 19.68
N PHE A 135 1.46 3.84 19.75
CA PHE A 135 1.47 4.65 20.97
C PHE A 135 0.08 5.20 21.27
N ARG A 136 -0.37 5.07 22.53
CA ARG A 136 -1.69 5.52 22.99
C ARG A 136 -1.54 6.26 24.31
N ALA A 137 -2.28 7.36 24.44
CA ALA A 137 -2.32 8.25 25.61
C ALA A 137 -0.97 8.90 25.95
N ARG A 138 -0.92 9.71 27.02
CA ARG A 138 0.25 10.46 27.51
C ARG A 138 0.66 11.67 26.66
N ASP A 139 -0.34 12.35 26.13
CA ASP A 139 -0.13 13.58 25.36
C ASP A 139 0.57 14.65 26.21
N ASP A 140 0.28 14.69 27.52
CA ASP A 140 0.97 15.55 28.50
C ASP A 140 2.50 15.36 28.52
N LEU A 141 2.96 14.11 28.48
CA LEU A 141 4.40 13.81 28.43
C LEU A 141 4.99 14.08 27.06
N VAL A 142 4.24 13.85 25.98
CA VAL A 142 4.68 14.20 24.62
C VAL A 142 4.89 15.71 24.51
N ASP A 143 3.90 16.48 24.96
CA ASP A 143 3.91 17.95 24.97
C ASP A 143 5.06 18.49 25.83
N ALA A 144 5.29 17.92 27.01
CA ALA A 144 6.40 18.32 27.87
C ALA A 144 7.76 18.13 27.21
N VAL A 145 7.96 17.02 26.48
CA VAL A 145 9.21 16.75 25.75
C VAL A 145 9.33 17.67 24.53
N LEU A 146 8.26 17.89 23.79
CA LEU A 146 8.25 18.82 22.64
C LEU A 146 8.55 20.26 23.05
N ALA A 147 7.97 20.72 24.17
CA ALA A 147 8.25 22.02 24.76
C ALA A 147 9.73 22.15 25.12
N TYR A 148 10.31 21.15 25.79
CA TYR A 148 11.74 21.13 26.10
C TYR A 148 12.62 21.23 24.85
N CYS A 149 12.31 20.47 23.80
CA CYS A 149 13.06 20.53 22.54
C CYS A 149 12.97 21.93 21.87
N SER A 150 11.81 22.58 21.98
CA SER A 150 11.55 23.91 21.42
C SER A 150 12.27 25.00 22.21
N ASP A 151 12.28 24.91 23.54
CA ASP A 151 13.00 25.84 24.41
C ASP A 151 14.51 25.76 24.18
N MET A 152 15.05 24.55 23.98
CA MET A 152 16.47 24.35 23.69
C MET A 152 16.90 24.89 22.33
N SER A 153 16.02 24.92 21.32
CA SER A 153 16.37 25.45 20.00
C SER A 153 16.51 26.98 19.99
N THR A 154 15.89 27.66 20.96
CA THR A 154 15.88 29.14 21.07
C THR A 154 16.81 29.68 22.15
N SER A 155 17.29 28.81 23.05
CA SER A 155 18.17 29.19 24.16
C SER A 155 19.62 29.41 23.71
N THR A 156 20.28 30.44 24.25
CA THR A 156 21.72 30.69 24.09
C THR A 156 22.59 29.89 25.09
N SER A 157 21.95 29.11 25.97
CA SER A 157 22.63 28.30 26.98
C SER A 157 23.10 26.96 26.40
N THR A 158 24.05 26.31 27.08
CA THR A 158 24.57 25.01 26.67
C THR A 158 23.46 23.95 26.70
N PRO A 159 23.21 23.21 25.60
CA PRO A 159 22.15 22.23 25.56
C PRO A 159 22.43 21.10 26.57
N THR A 160 21.42 20.78 27.38
CA THR A 160 21.48 19.65 28.30
C THR A 160 20.78 18.43 27.68
N PRO A 161 21.26 17.20 27.94
CA PRO A 161 20.58 16.01 27.44
C PRO A 161 19.33 15.72 28.28
N LEU A 162 18.19 15.54 27.61
CA LEU A 162 16.96 15.06 28.25
C LEU A 162 16.98 13.53 28.36
N VAL A 163 16.66 13.01 29.55
CA VAL A 163 16.61 11.56 29.81
C VAL A 163 15.21 11.14 30.23
N VAL A 164 14.57 10.29 29.42
CA VAL A 164 13.32 9.62 29.77
C VAL A 164 13.63 8.33 30.52
N TRP A 165 13.25 8.28 31.80
CA TRP A 165 13.50 7.12 32.67
C TRP A 165 12.21 6.55 33.25
N GLY A 166 12.27 5.33 33.79
CA GLY A 166 11.12 4.59 34.30
C GLY A 166 11.30 3.08 34.18
N GLN A 167 10.36 2.31 34.72
CA GLN A 167 10.44 0.84 34.75
C GLN A 167 10.56 0.23 33.34
N THR A 168 11.20 -0.93 33.23
CA THR A 168 11.23 -1.74 32.00
C THR A 168 9.80 -1.99 31.51
N GLY A 169 9.55 -1.85 30.21
CA GLY A 169 8.21 -2.01 29.64
C GLY A 169 7.28 -0.80 29.80
N ALA A 170 7.68 0.27 30.49
CA ALA A 170 6.83 1.46 30.66
C ALA A 170 6.58 2.29 29.37
N GLY A 171 7.07 1.84 28.21
CA GLY A 171 6.87 2.52 26.92
C GLY A 171 7.81 3.69 26.64
N LYS A 172 8.97 3.77 27.30
CA LYS A 172 9.95 4.88 27.12
C LYS A 172 10.40 5.04 25.66
N THR A 173 10.76 3.93 25.01
CA THR A 173 11.15 3.91 23.59
C THR A 173 10.01 4.36 22.69
N SER A 174 8.79 3.93 22.99
CA SER A 174 7.59 4.32 22.25
C SER A 174 7.25 5.80 22.42
N LEU A 175 7.43 6.37 23.63
CA LEU A 175 7.29 7.80 23.88
C LEU A 175 8.33 8.60 23.07
N ALA A 176 9.60 8.22 23.11
CA ALA A 176 10.65 8.88 22.33
C ALA A 176 10.37 8.81 20.82
N ALA A 177 9.91 7.65 20.32
CA ALA A 177 9.51 7.49 18.93
C ALA A 177 8.29 8.37 18.57
N LYS A 178 7.30 8.49 19.46
CA LYS A 178 6.14 9.36 19.26
C LYS A 178 6.56 10.82 19.16
N VAL A 179 7.40 11.31 20.08
CA VAL A 179 7.94 12.67 20.04
C VAL A 179 8.70 12.91 18.73
N ALA A 180 9.61 12.00 18.35
CA ALA A 180 10.37 12.12 17.10
C ALA A 180 9.48 12.13 15.85
N TYR A 181 8.39 11.36 15.87
CA TYR A 181 7.38 11.37 14.82
C TYR A 181 6.64 12.72 14.74
N GLU A 182 6.22 13.28 15.88
CA GLU A 182 5.55 14.59 15.92
C GLU A 182 6.48 15.73 15.50
N MET A 183 7.77 15.70 15.87
CA MET A 183 8.77 16.67 15.41
C MET A 183 8.92 16.69 13.87
N GLY A 184 8.69 15.53 13.21
CA GLY A 184 8.70 15.42 11.75
C GLY A 184 7.39 15.87 11.07
N SER A 185 6.31 16.11 11.83
CA SER A 185 5.02 16.56 11.29
C SER A 185 5.11 17.99 10.75
N SER A 186 4.09 18.44 10.02
CA SER A 186 4.03 19.83 9.54
C SER A 186 3.96 20.84 10.69
N GLU A 187 3.31 20.48 11.79
CA GLU A 187 3.18 21.31 13.00
C GLU A 187 4.48 21.27 13.83
N GLY A 188 5.11 20.11 13.97
CA GLY A 188 6.40 19.98 14.65
C GLY A 188 7.53 20.72 13.93
N ARG A 189 7.51 20.75 12.59
CA ARG A 189 8.50 21.50 11.80
C ARG A 189 8.42 23.02 11.95
N GLN A 190 7.27 23.57 12.34
CA GLN A 190 7.15 25.00 12.66
C GLN A 190 7.88 25.35 13.97
N HIS A 191 7.83 24.45 14.95
CA HIS A 191 8.50 24.62 16.24
C HIS A 191 10.03 24.43 16.17
N LEU A 192 10.53 23.77 15.13
CA LEU A 192 11.94 23.39 14.95
C LEU A 192 12.56 24.00 13.69
N ALA A 193 12.11 25.19 13.28
CA ALA A 193 12.55 25.84 12.05
C ALA A 193 14.08 25.89 11.93
N GLY A 194 14.63 25.19 10.93
CA GLY A 194 16.07 25.10 10.67
C GLY A 194 16.81 23.95 11.35
N SER A 195 16.12 23.06 12.08
CA SER A 195 16.72 21.89 12.73
C SER A 195 16.37 20.57 12.01
N ALA A 196 17.31 19.62 12.00
CA ALA A 196 17.10 18.27 11.50
C ALA A 196 17.00 17.27 12.66
N THR A 197 15.98 16.40 12.64
CA THR A 197 15.82 15.34 13.63
C THR A 197 16.52 14.07 13.18
N LEU A 198 17.47 13.57 13.97
CA LEU A 198 18.12 12.27 13.76
C LEU A 198 17.55 11.25 14.72
N ILE A 199 17.17 10.08 14.20
CA ILE A 199 16.54 9.01 14.98
C ILE A 199 17.41 7.76 14.92
N ARG A 200 17.68 7.16 16.08
CA ARG A 200 18.41 5.90 16.20
C ARG A 200 17.87 5.02 17.32
N PHE A 201 17.66 3.75 17.00
CA PHE A 201 17.33 2.69 17.93
C PHE A 201 18.53 1.75 18.09
N CYS A 202 19.04 1.63 19.31
CA CYS A 202 20.17 0.75 19.58
C CYS A 202 19.79 -0.73 19.42
N GLY A 203 20.64 -1.50 18.74
CA GLY A 203 20.52 -2.95 18.58
C GLY A 203 19.53 -3.42 17.52
N THR A 204 18.91 -2.53 16.73
CA THR A 204 17.98 -2.93 15.66
C THR A 204 18.68 -3.21 14.32
N THR A 205 19.92 -2.75 14.15
CA THR A 205 20.76 -2.97 12.96
C THR A 205 22.19 -3.31 13.36
N PRO A 206 23.01 -3.93 12.48
CA PRO A 206 24.42 -4.17 12.75
C PRO A 206 25.22 -2.90 13.11
N ASP A 207 24.83 -1.76 12.54
CA ASP A 207 25.47 -0.45 12.79
C ASP A 207 25.00 0.21 14.09
N SER A 208 23.88 -0.23 14.67
CA SER A 208 23.39 0.26 15.97
C SER A 208 23.73 -0.64 17.16
N THR A 209 24.59 -1.66 16.98
CA THR A 209 24.97 -2.62 18.04
C THR A 209 26.05 -2.14 19.01
N SER A 210 26.85 -1.13 18.65
CA SER A 210 27.91 -0.59 19.50
C SER A 210 27.99 0.92 19.37
N ALA A 211 28.40 1.61 20.45
CA ALA A 211 28.52 3.07 20.45
C ALA A 211 29.39 3.58 19.29
N ARG A 212 30.53 2.92 19.01
CA ARG A 212 31.42 3.31 17.91
C ARG A 212 30.74 3.24 16.54
N ARG A 213 30.04 2.14 16.24
CA ARG A 213 29.34 1.97 14.96
C ARG A 213 28.15 2.93 14.83
N LEU A 214 27.43 3.13 15.93
CA LEU A 214 26.28 4.03 15.96
C LEU A 214 26.71 5.47 15.68
N LEU A 215 27.78 5.93 16.34
CA LEU A 215 28.34 7.25 16.11
C LEU A 215 28.85 7.41 14.68
N HIS A 216 29.54 6.39 14.14
CA HIS A 216 29.96 6.40 12.74
C HIS A 216 28.75 6.54 11.78
N SER A 217 27.69 5.76 11.98
CA SER A 217 26.45 5.84 11.20
C SER A 217 25.77 7.21 11.30
N LEU A 218 25.78 7.84 12.48
CA LEU A 218 25.26 9.19 12.67
C LEU A 218 26.12 10.23 11.94
N CYS A 219 27.44 10.14 12.02
CA CYS A 219 28.35 11.05 11.33
C CYS A 219 28.25 10.95 9.80
N VAL A 220 27.95 9.77 9.24
CA VAL A 220 27.75 9.65 7.78
C VAL A 220 26.39 10.18 7.33
N GLN A 221 25.39 10.22 8.22
CA GLN A 221 24.08 10.81 7.90
C GLN A 221 24.10 12.35 7.92
N LEU A 222 24.92 12.95 8.77
CA LEU A 222 25.11 14.41 8.88
C LEU A 222 25.87 14.97 7.67
#